data_AF-A0A2T6CRG9-F1
#
_entry.id   AF-A0A2T6CRG9-F1
#
_cell.length_a   1.000
_cell.length_b   1.000
_cell.length_c   1.000
_cell.angle_alpha   90.00
_cell.angle_beta   90.00
_cell.angle_gamma   90.00
#
_symmetry.space_group_name_H-M   'P 1'
#
loop_
_entity.id
_entity.type
_entity.pdbx_description
1 polymer ?
#
loop_
_entity_poly.entity_id
_entity_poly.type
_entity_poly.pdbx_seq_one_letter_code
_entity_poly.pdbx_strand_id
1 'polypeptide(L)'
;MREVSPDSRYTVDQVLSEFASDAHRELVEALRRQKIAGTRPAPSSSLDHAGSQQLNPAGRAALADRVATLCDESLYGRASMGTELNTLMVYALDKLGIRSRLAVGNALYFNRGIEVFRWPYIWVRAGKEILDINADVLGEHPDFPKHLSIKPFWGALEKLPRDRRLVEDKMVHYMADDLDKHTALWWKELEEWLKANFAGRTFKGGAT
;
A
#
# COMPACT_ATOMS: atom_id res chain seq x y z
N MET A 1 16.48 8.80 -7.15
CA MET A 1 15.07 8.34 -7.15
C MET A 1 14.21 9.55 -7.49
N ARG A 2 13.18 9.39 -8.33
CA ARG A 2 12.23 10.47 -8.62
C ARG A 2 11.48 10.84 -7.34
N GLU A 3 11.22 12.12 -7.13
CA GLU A 3 10.36 12.60 -6.05
C GLU A 3 9.12 13.27 -6.66
N VAL A 4 7.94 12.79 -6.29
CA VAL A 4 6.65 13.19 -6.87
C VAL A 4 5.88 14.00 -5.84
N SER A 5 5.38 15.17 -6.25
CA SER A 5 4.53 16.01 -5.40
C SER A 5 3.24 15.26 -5.04
N PRO A 6 2.73 15.37 -3.80
CA PRO A 6 1.45 14.79 -3.42
C PRO A 6 0.26 15.53 -4.06
N ASP A 7 0.49 16.70 -4.67
CA ASP A 7 -0.51 17.45 -5.42
C ASP A 7 0.09 17.96 -6.73
N SER A 8 -0.49 17.53 -7.85
CA SER A 8 -0.03 17.88 -9.20
C SER A 8 -0.05 19.38 -9.52
N ARG A 9 -0.66 20.21 -8.68
CA ARG A 9 -0.72 21.68 -8.85
C ARG A 9 0.53 22.39 -8.33
N TYR A 10 1.30 21.73 -7.46
CA TYR A 10 2.44 22.33 -6.77
C TYR A 10 3.70 21.51 -6.99
N THR A 11 4.85 22.18 -7.02
CA THR A 11 6.14 21.48 -6.96
C THR A 11 6.39 20.93 -5.55
N VAL A 12 7.32 19.99 -5.42
CA VAL A 12 7.77 19.49 -4.10
C VAL A 12 8.24 20.64 -3.20
N ASP A 13 9.00 21.59 -3.73
CA ASP A 13 9.53 22.71 -2.96
C ASP A 13 8.42 23.66 -2.48
N GLN A 14 7.39 23.87 -3.30
CA GLN A 14 6.19 24.63 -2.89
C GLN A 14 5.44 23.89 -1.79
N VAL A 15 5.19 22.59 -1.96
CA VAL A 15 4.55 21.74 -0.94
C VAL A 15 5.29 21.83 0.39
N LEU A 16 6.61 21.67 0.35
CA LEU A 16 7.44 21.76 1.53
C LEU A 16 7.42 23.14 2.15
N SER A 17 7.65 24.20 1.37
CA SER A 17 7.82 25.55 1.92
C SER A 17 6.51 26.19 2.42
N GLU A 18 5.40 25.99 1.70
CA GLU A 18 4.15 26.71 1.92
C GLU A 18 3.12 25.92 2.73
N PHE A 19 3.14 24.57 2.66
CA PHE A 19 2.04 23.74 3.17
C PHE A 19 2.46 22.70 4.23
N ALA A 20 3.73 22.26 4.24
CA ALA A 20 4.18 21.21 5.15
C ALA A 20 4.38 21.74 6.58
N SER A 21 3.77 21.04 7.56
CA SER A 21 4.08 21.21 8.98
C SER A 21 5.49 20.70 9.30
N ASP A 22 6.03 21.08 10.47
CA ASP A 22 7.36 20.63 10.92
C ASP A 22 7.47 19.11 10.94
N ALA A 23 6.47 18.42 11.50
CA ALA A 23 6.42 16.95 11.50
C ALA A 23 6.47 16.32 10.09
N HIS A 24 5.84 16.96 9.10
CA HIS A 24 5.90 16.50 7.71
C HIS A 24 7.27 16.77 7.07
N ARG A 25 7.92 17.90 7.42
CA ARG A 25 9.29 18.19 6.96
C ARG A 25 10.28 17.18 7.53
N GLU A 26 10.18 16.88 8.83
CA GLU A 26 10.99 15.85 9.49
C GLU A 26 10.80 14.47 8.86
N LEU A 27 9.56 14.10 8.54
CA LEU A 27 9.24 12.87 7.80
C LEU A 27 9.96 12.87 6.44
N VAL A 28 9.82 13.93 5.65
CA VAL A 28 10.43 14.01 4.31
C VAL A 28 11.95 13.87 4.39
N GLU A 29 12.60 14.52 5.35
CA GLU A 29 14.04 14.36 5.56
C GLU A 29 14.42 12.92 5.92
N ALA A 30 13.66 12.27 6.80
CA ALA A 30 13.88 10.88 7.16
C ALA A 30 13.74 9.95 5.95
N LEU A 31 12.70 10.14 5.14
CA LEU A 31 12.46 9.38 3.92
C LEU A 31 13.59 9.58 2.90
N ARG A 32 14.04 10.83 2.68
CA ARG A 32 15.16 11.13 1.78
C ARG A 32 16.44 10.45 2.25
N ARG A 33 16.75 10.47 3.55
CA ARG A 33 17.90 9.75 4.14
C ARG A 33 17.81 8.24 3.86
N GLN A 34 16.65 7.63 4.07
CA GLN A 34 16.45 6.20 3.82
C GLN A 34 16.58 5.85 2.32
N LYS A 35 16.01 6.67 1.44
CA LYS A 35 16.10 6.49 -0.03
C LYS A 35 17.55 6.57 -0.52
N ILE A 36 18.32 7.55 -0.02
CA ILE A 36 19.75 7.71 -0.35
C ILE A 36 20.57 6.52 0.16
N ALA A 37 20.29 6.07 1.38
CA ALA A 37 21.01 4.95 2.00
C ALA A 37 20.56 3.57 1.49
N GLY A 38 19.52 3.47 0.66
CA GLY A 38 18.95 2.19 0.24
C GLY A 38 18.31 1.38 1.38
N THR A 39 17.84 2.06 2.43
CA THR A 39 17.29 1.44 3.66
C THR A 39 15.77 1.56 3.76
N ARG A 40 15.09 1.99 2.70
CA ARG A 40 13.62 1.97 2.64
C ARG A 40 13.13 0.54 2.89
N PRO A 41 12.25 0.30 3.87
CA PRO A 41 11.72 -1.04 4.11
C PRO A 41 10.99 -1.56 2.87
N ALA A 42 11.30 -2.78 2.46
CA ALA A 42 10.53 -3.50 1.45
C ALA A 42 9.42 -4.30 2.15
N PRO A 43 8.15 -4.25 1.69
CA PRO A 43 7.08 -5.05 2.29
C PRO A 43 7.44 -6.53 2.42
N SER A 44 8.09 -7.11 1.40
CA SER A 44 8.50 -8.52 1.38
C SER A 44 9.39 -8.95 2.54
N SER A 45 10.11 -8.02 3.18
CA SER A 45 10.99 -8.32 4.32
C SER A 45 10.24 -8.88 5.53
N SER A 46 8.95 -8.59 5.66
CA SER A 46 8.11 -9.04 6.77
C SER A 46 6.69 -9.45 6.37
N LEU A 47 6.44 -9.58 5.07
CA LEU A 47 5.13 -9.91 4.49
C LEU A 47 4.65 -11.28 4.96
N ASP A 48 3.52 -11.29 5.65
CA ASP A 48 2.83 -12.52 6.00
C ASP A 48 1.97 -13.00 4.82
N HIS A 49 2.19 -14.25 4.42
CA HIS A 49 1.56 -14.88 3.27
C HIS A 49 0.42 -15.85 3.63
N ALA A 50 -0.01 -15.88 4.90
CA ALA A 50 -0.81 -16.95 5.46
C ALA A 50 -2.08 -17.26 4.65
N GLY A 51 -2.16 -18.48 4.12
CA GLY A 51 -3.35 -19.00 3.45
C GLY A 51 -3.64 -18.44 2.05
N SER A 52 -2.79 -17.58 1.48
CA SER A 52 -2.99 -17.05 0.11
C SER A 52 -2.77 -18.15 -0.95
N GLN A 53 -3.65 -18.18 -1.94
CA GLN A 53 -3.71 -19.15 -3.05
C GLN A 53 -3.66 -18.48 -4.43
N GLN A 54 -3.85 -17.17 -4.53
CA GLN A 54 -3.93 -16.46 -5.81
C GLN A 54 -2.58 -16.34 -6.53
N LEU A 55 -1.53 -16.02 -5.77
CA LEU A 55 -0.14 -15.96 -6.24
C LEU A 55 0.72 -16.94 -5.44
N ASN A 56 1.94 -17.20 -5.86
CA ASN A 56 2.93 -17.86 -5.00
C ASN A 56 3.66 -16.81 -4.13
N PRO A 57 4.36 -17.21 -3.05
CA PRO A 57 5.04 -16.26 -2.16
C PRO A 57 5.97 -15.28 -2.88
N ALA A 58 6.78 -15.79 -3.82
CA ALA A 58 7.72 -14.97 -4.59
C ALA A 58 7.01 -13.92 -5.45
N GLY A 59 5.90 -14.29 -6.10
CA GLY A 59 5.08 -13.37 -6.90
C GLY A 59 4.43 -12.29 -6.05
N ARG A 60 3.91 -12.65 -4.87
CA ARG A 60 3.37 -11.67 -3.90
C ARG A 60 4.44 -10.68 -3.44
N ALA A 61 5.60 -11.18 -3.02
CA ALA A 61 6.71 -10.37 -2.57
C ALA A 61 7.16 -9.39 -3.67
N ALA A 62 7.43 -9.90 -4.88
CA ALA A 62 7.88 -9.07 -6.00
C ALA A 62 6.86 -8.00 -6.39
N LEU A 63 5.56 -8.34 -6.42
CA LEU A 63 4.51 -7.38 -6.75
C LEU A 63 4.33 -6.33 -5.66
N ALA A 64 4.29 -6.74 -4.38
CA ALA A 64 4.17 -5.83 -3.26
C ALA A 64 5.35 -4.84 -3.20
N ASP A 65 6.57 -5.32 -3.38
CA ASP A 65 7.77 -4.48 -3.40
C ASP A 65 7.78 -3.51 -4.57
N ARG A 66 7.36 -3.96 -5.77
CA ARG A 66 7.32 -3.10 -6.96
C ARG A 66 6.32 -1.96 -6.78
N VAL A 67 5.10 -2.26 -6.31
CA VAL A 67 4.07 -1.26 -6.04
C VAL A 67 4.55 -0.30 -4.95
N ALA A 68 5.10 -0.81 -3.85
CA ALA A 68 5.62 0.02 -2.76
C ALA A 68 6.76 0.94 -3.22
N THR A 69 7.67 0.46 -4.08
CA THR A 69 8.78 1.26 -4.62
C THR A 69 8.28 2.43 -5.46
N LEU A 70 7.23 2.22 -6.27
CA LEU A 70 6.62 3.29 -7.06
C LEU A 70 6.00 4.35 -6.14
N CYS A 71 5.17 3.93 -5.17
CA CYS A 71 4.54 4.87 -4.23
C CYS A 71 5.53 5.56 -3.29
N ASP A 72 6.69 4.94 -3.03
CA ASP A 72 7.77 5.57 -2.26
C ASP A 72 8.39 6.76 -2.99
N GLU A 73 8.16 6.95 -4.29
CA GLU A 73 8.54 8.19 -4.98
C GLU A 73 7.74 9.40 -4.51
N SER A 74 6.59 9.21 -3.85
CA SER A 74 5.85 10.30 -3.23
C SER A 74 6.72 11.04 -2.21
N LEU A 75 6.55 12.36 -2.12
CA LEU A 75 7.19 13.22 -1.14
C LEU A 75 7.02 12.69 0.29
N TYR A 76 5.79 12.32 0.66
CA TYR A 76 5.45 11.81 1.99
C TYR A 76 5.52 10.27 2.11
N GLY A 77 6.08 9.61 1.10
CA GLY A 77 6.25 8.15 1.05
C GLY A 77 4.94 7.38 1.00
N ARG A 78 5.02 6.04 0.89
CA ARG A 78 3.82 5.20 0.71
C ARG A 78 2.89 5.13 1.93
N ALA A 79 3.34 5.53 3.12
CA ALA A 79 2.51 5.60 4.32
C ALA A 79 1.36 6.62 4.17
N SER A 80 1.56 7.65 3.34
CA SER A 80 0.58 8.72 3.09
C SER A 80 -0.19 8.52 1.77
N MET A 81 0.08 7.44 1.04
CA MET A 81 -0.46 7.18 -0.31
C MET A 81 -1.30 5.90 -0.33
N GLY A 82 -2.09 5.66 0.73
CA GLY A 82 -2.87 4.44 0.86
C GLY A 82 -3.81 4.22 -0.33
N THR A 83 -4.43 5.28 -0.83
CA THR A 83 -5.38 5.21 -1.95
C THR A 83 -4.69 4.82 -3.26
N GLU A 84 -3.63 5.53 -3.62
CA GLU A 84 -2.86 5.32 -4.85
C GLU A 84 -2.21 3.94 -4.85
N LEU A 85 -1.61 3.55 -3.73
CA LEU A 85 -0.96 2.25 -3.57
C LEU A 85 -1.95 1.10 -3.76
N ASN A 86 -3.10 1.16 -3.10
CA ASN A 86 -4.09 0.08 -3.20
C ASN A 86 -4.76 0.09 -4.58
N THR A 87 -4.90 1.26 -5.23
CA THR A 87 -5.42 1.36 -6.60
C THR A 87 -4.46 0.71 -7.61
N LEU A 88 -3.16 1.02 -7.52
CA LEU A 88 -2.13 0.34 -8.33
C LEU A 88 -2.15 -1.18 -8.12
N MET A 89 -2.33 -1.63 -6.88
CA MET A 89 -2.44 -3.06 -6.59
C MET A 89 -3.66 -3.69 -7.25
N VAL A 90 -4.84 -3.06 -7.18
CA VAL A 90 -6.06 -3.57 -7.84
C VAL A 90 -5.84 -3.70 -9.35
N TYR A 91 -5.23 -2.68 -9.97
CA TYR A 91 -4.97 -2.70 -11.41
C TYR A 91 -3.94 -3.75 -11.80
N ALA A 92 -2.90 -3.93 -11.00
CA ALA A 92 -1.93 -4.99 -11.21
C ALA A 92 -2.56 -6.38 -11.12
N LEU A 93 -3.40 -6.61 -10.10
CA LEU A 93 -4.12 -7.87 -9.93
C LEU A 93 -5.09 -8.13 -11.09
N ASP A 94 -5.82 -7.12 -11.53
CA ASP A 94 -6.72 -7.21 -12.69
C ASP A 94 -5.94 -7.60 -13.96
N LYS A 95 -4.78 -6.97 -14.19
CA LYS A 95 -3.88 -7.33 -15.31
C LYS A 95 -3.38 -8.78 -15.24
N LEU A 96 -3.27 -9.34 -14.04
CA LEU A 96 -2.92 -10.74 -13.79
C LEU A 96 -4.13 -11.69 -13.79
N GLY A 97 -5.34 -11.20 -14.10
CA GLY A 97 -6.58 -11.98 -14.11
C GLY A 97 -7.14 -12.30 -12.72
N ILE A 98 -6.70 -11.57 -11.69
CA ILE A 98 -7.15 -11.72 -10.31
C ILE A 98 -8.16 -10.62 -10.00
N ARG A 99 -9.44 -11.00 -9.93
CA ARG A 99 -10.51 -10.08 -9.57
C ARG A 99 -10.30 -9.56 -8.15
N SER A 100 -10.17 -8.24 -8.02
CA SER A 100 -9.97 -7.57 -6.75
C SER A 100 -10.73 -6.25 -6.71
N ARG A 101 -10.86 -5.67 -5.51
CA ARG A 101 -11.47 -4.36 -5.31
C ARG A 101 -10.86 -3.67 -4.10
N LEU A 102 -11.02 -2.35 -4.05
CA LEU A 102 -10.75 -1.58 -2.87
C LEU A 102 -11.80 -1.86 -1.79
N ALA A 103 -11.36 -1.86 -0.55
CA ALA A 103 -12.21 -1.84 0.63
C ALA A 103 -11.77 -0.67 1.49
N VAL A 104 -12.73 0.19 1.83
CA VAL A 104 -12.52 1.39 2.64
C VAL A 104 -13.25 1.21 3.95
N GLY A 105 -12.69 1.69 5.05
CA GLY A 105 -13.31 1.63 6.35
C GLY A 105 -12.36 2.02 7.46
N ASN A 106 -12.36 1.25 8.55
CA ASN A 106 -11.48 1.50 9.69
C ASN A 106 -10.58 0.30 9.97
N ALA A 107 -9.29 0.56 10.20
CA ALA A 107 -8.37 -0.37 10.84
C ALA A 107 -8.35 -0.10 12.35
N LEU A 108 -8.68 -1.12 13.13
CA LEU A 108 -8.61 -1.09 14.59
C LEU A 108 -7.35 -1.87 14.99
N TYR A 109 -6.46 -1.26 15.75
CA TYR A 109 -5.21 -1.87 16.18
C TYR A 109 -5.26 -2.23 17.66
N PHE A 110 -4.70 -3.39 18.00
CA PHE A 110 -4.81 -3.99 19.32
C PHE A 110 -3.43 -4.24 19.94
N ASN A 111 -3.31 -3.95 21.23
CA ASN A 111 -2.18 -4.39 22.05
C ASN A 111 -2.72 -5.24 23.20
N ARG A 112 -2.25 -6.49 23.31
CA ARG A 112 -2.74 -7.47 24.30
C ARG A 112 -4.28 -7.61 24.32
N GLY A 113 -4.89 -7.53 23.14
CA GLY A 113 -6.35 -7.67 22.98
C GLY A 113 -7.17 -6.41 23.26
N ILE A 114 -6.54 -5.30 23.67
CA ILE A 114 -7.19 -4.01 23.89
C ILE A 114 -7.00 -3.14 22.66
N GLU A 115 -8.09 -2.52 22.16
CA GLU A 115 -8.00 -1.53 21.09
C GLU A 115 -7.22 -0.31 21.59
N VAL A 116 -6.14 0.04 20.90
CA VAL A 116 -5.26 1.16 21.27
C VAL A 116 -5.25 2.27 20.23
N PHE A 117 -5.67 1.97 19.00
CA PHE A 117 -5.72 2.95 17.94
C PHE A 117 -6.75 2.57 16.87
N ARG A 118 -7.34 3.57 16.24
CA ARG A 118 -8.28 3.42 15.14
C ARG A 118 -7.90 4.39 14.03
N TRP A 119 -7.87 3.88 12.80
CA TRP A 119 -7.40 4.63 11.64
C TRP A 119 -8.37 4.47 10.47
N PRO A 120 -8.86 5.57 9.85
CA PRO A 120 -9.51 5.50 8.54
C PRO A 120 -8.54 4.87 7.54
N TYR A 121 -8.94 3.77 6.91
CA TYR A 121 -7.99 2.93 6.18
C TYR A 121 -8.58 2.33 4.91
N ILE A 122 -7.68 2.02 3.98
CA ILE A 122 -7.99 1.40 2.69
C ILE A 122 -7.06 0.20 2.48
N TRP A 123 -7.62 -0.91 2.00
CA TRP A 123 -6.91 -2.15 1.70
C TRP A 123 -7.52 -2.82 0.46
N VAL A 124 -6.89 -3.87 -0.05
CA VAL A 124 -7.43 -4.64 -1.20
C VAL A 124 -8.09 -5.93 -0.73
N ARG A 125 -9.25 -6.23 -1.33
CA ARG A 125 -9.95 -7.52 -1.22
C ARG A 125 -9.85 -8.25 -2.55
N ALA A 126 -9.36 -9.48 -2.52
CA ALA A 126 -9.30 -10.34 -3.69
C ALA A 126 -9.92 -11.70 -3.34
N GLY A 127 -11.20 -11.90 -3.66
CA GLY A 127 -11.97 -13.05 -3.20
C GLY A 127 -11.99 -13.16 -1.66
N LYS A 128 -11.42 -14.25 -1.12
CA LYS A 128 -11.28 -14.47 0.33
C LYS A 128 -9.99 -13.91 0.92
N GLU A 129 -9.13 -13.28 0.12
CA GLU A 129 -7.86 -12.71 0.57
C GLU A 129 -7.97 -11.23 0.95
N ILE A 130 -7.06 -10.80 1.81
CA ILE A 130 -6.77 -9.39 2.14
C ILE A 130 -5.35 -9.11 1.72
N LEU A 131 -5.14 -7.94 1.11
CA LEU A 131 -3.82 -7.36 0.94
C LEU A 131 -3.77 -6.03 1.67
N ASP A 132 -2.81 -5.92 2.58
CA ASP A 132 -2.50 -4.77 3.42
C ASP A 132 -0.97 -4.62 3.42
N ILE A 133 -0.43 -4.06 2.33
CA ILE A 133 1.00 -4.15 2.01
C ILE A 133 1.81 -2.91 2.41
N ASN A 134 1.17 -1.84 2.88
CA ASN A 134 1.83 -0.64 3.39
C ASN A 134 1.79 -0.53 4.93
N ALA A 135 1.23 -1.54 5.61
CA ALA A 135 1.16 -1.59 7.06
C ALA A 135 2.54 -1.45 7.76
N ASP A 136 3.60 -1.91 7.09
CA ASP A 136 4.97 -1.93 7.60
C ASP A 136 5.57 -0.54 7.84
N VAL A 137 5.05 0.47 7.14
CA VAL A 137 5.52 1.85 7.23
C VAL A 137 4.48 2.80 7.80
N LEU A 138 3.34 2.34 8.31
CA LEU A 138 2.34 3.24 8.90
C LEU A 138 2.92 4.05 10.05
N GLY A 139 3.85 3.48 10.82
CA GLY A 139 4.58 4.18 11.87
C GLY A 139 5.40 5.39 11.38
N GLU A 140 5.63 5.55 10.08
CA GLU A 140 6.26 6.74 9.50
C GLU A 140 5.28 7.93 9.50
N HIS A 141 4.00 7.69 9.28
CA HIS A 141 2.97 8.72 9.22
C HIS A 141 2.92 9.53 10.54
N PRO A 142 2.87 10.88 10.52
CA PRO A 142 2.95 11.70 11.74
C PRO A 142 1.84 11.37 12.75
N ASP A 143 0.64 11.12 12.25
CA ASP A 143 -0.54 10.84 13.09
C ASP A 143 -0.68 9.36 13.53
N PHE A 144 0.21 8.47 13.07
CA PHE A 144 0.16 7.07 13.46
C PHE A 144 1.02 6.82 14.72
N PRO A 145 0.53 6.08 15.73
CA PRO A 145 1.27 5.86 16.96
C PRO A 145 2.60 5.12 16.72
N LYS A 146 3.72 5.77 17.03
CA LYS A 146 5.08 5.26 16.78
C LYS A 146 5.43 3.96 17.50
N HIS A 147 4.69 3.60 18.55
CA HIS A 147 4.89 2.36 19.30
C HIS A 147 4.19 1.14 18.67
N LEU A 148 3.33 1.36 17.67
CA LEU A 148 2.67 0.28 16.93
C LEU A 148 3.52 -0.10 15.73
N SER A 149 3.87 -1.39 15.64
CA SER A 149 4.55 -1.97 14.49
C SER A 149 3.68 -3.08 13.94
N ILE A 150 3.27 -2.91 12.69
CA ILE A 150 2.26 -3.75 12.05
C ILE A 150 2.92 -4.39 10.83
N LYS A 151 2.87 -5.72 10.73
CA LYS A 151 3.45 -6.42 9.57
C LYS A 151 2.55 -6.24 8.34
N PRO A 152 3.11 -6.15 7.12
CA PRO A 152 2.30 -6.20 5.92
C PRO A 152 1.71 -7.61 5.77
N PHE A 153 0.50 -7.70 5.22
CA PHE A 153 -0.25 -8.95 5.11
C PHE A 153 -0.77 -9.15 3.69
N TRP A 154 -0.57 -10.34 3.15
CA TRP A 154 -1.24 -10.82 1.95
C TRP A 154 -1.64 -12.27 2.15
N GLY A 155 -2.87 -12.49 2.60
CA GLY A 155 -3.32 -13.80 3.03
C GLY A 155 -4.84 -13.94 3.06
N ALA A 156 -5.29 -15.12 3.50
CA ALA A 156 -6.70 -15.40 3.68
C ALA A 156 -7.27 -14.54 4.83
N LEU A 157 -8.50 -14.04 4.67
CA LEU A 157 -9.20 -13.20 5.64
C LEU A 157 -9.20 -13.80 7.05
N GLU A 158 -9.47 -15.09 7.17
CA GLU A 158 -9.51 -15.82 8.45
C GLU A 158 -8.14 -15.99 9.12
N LYS A 159 -7.05 -15.63 8.42
CA LYS A 159 -5.68 -15.64 8.91
C LYS A 159 -5.14 -14.23 9.20
N LEU A 160 -5.96 -13.19 9.08
CA LEU A 160 -5.56 -11.83 9.41
C LEU A 160 -4.96 -11.79 10.84
N PRO A 161 -3.77 -11.18 11.04
CA PRO A 161 -3.14 -11.15 12.35
C PRO A 161 -4.02 -10.48 13.40
N ARG A 162 -3.95 -10.98 14.64
CA ARG A 162 -4.76 -10.49 15.77
C ARG A 162 -4.33 -9.12 16.28
N ASP A 163 -3.27 -8.54 15.72
CA ASP A 163 -2.81 -7.18 15.99
C ASP A 163 -3.76 -6.12 15.43
N ARG A 164 -4.65 -6.50 14.48
CA ARG A 164 -5.58 -5.59 13.84
C ARG A 164 -6.92 -6.24 13.52
N ARG A 165 -7.91 -5.39 13.25
CA ARG A 165 -9.19 -5.76 12.64
C ARG A 165 -9.53 -4.72 11.59
N LEU A 166 -9.82 -5.19 10.37
CA LEU A 166 -10.27 -4.34 9.27
C LEU A 166 -11.80 -4.39 9.19
N VAL A 167 -12.43 -3.24 9.40
CA VAL A 167 -13.90 -3.08 9.40
C VAL A 167 -14.28 -2.25 8.19
N GLU A 168 -14.79 -2.92 7.16
CA GLU A 168 -15.22 -2.31 5.91
C GLU A 168 -16.49 -1.47 6.11
N ASP A 169 -16.47 -0.24 5.61
CA ASP A 169 -17.67 0.58 5.45
C ASP A 169 -18.35 0.24 4.12
N LYS A 170 -19.46 -0.50 4.21
CA LYS A 170 -20.21 -0.97 3.04
C LYS A 170 -20.93 0.13 2.29
N MET A 171 -21.07 1.32 2.87
CA MET A 171 -21.73 2.46 2.23
C MET A 171 -20.77 3.24 1.33
N VAL A 172 -19.46 3.06 1.52
CA VAL A 172 -18.43 3.70 0.70
C VAL A 172 -18.08 2.80 -0.47
N HIS A 173 -18.67 3.10 -1.62
CA HIS A 173 -18.28 2.49 -2.89
C HIS A 173 -17.13 3.31 -3.50
N TYR A 174 -15.90 2.88 -3.26
CA TYR A 174 -14.75 3.44 -3.98
C TYR A 174 -14.66 2.76 -5.34
N MET A 175 -15.09 3.49 -6.36
CA MET A 175 -14.93 3.12 -7.76
C MET A 175 -13.54 3.60 -8.20
N ALA A 176 -12.70 2.70 -8.69
CA ALA A 176 -11.37 3.02 -9.17
C ALA A 176 -11.45 3.58 -10.61
N ASP A 177 -12.42 4.45 -10.87
CA ASP A 177 -12.92 4.69 -12.23
C ASP A 177 -12.26 5.91 -12.88
N ASP A 178 -11.38 6.60 -12.16
CA ASP A 178 -10.43 7.55 -12.73
C ASP A 178 -9.09 7.43 -11.99
N LEU A 179 -8.03 7.11 -12.74
CA LEU A 179 -6.68 7.24 -12.24
C LEU A 179 -6.39 8.72 -11.98
N ASP A 180 -6.08 9.06 -10.73
CA ASP A 180 -5.41 10.34 -10.49
C ASP A 180 -4.06 10.36 -11.25
N LYS A 181 -3.50 11.56 -11.43
CA LYS A 181 -2.27 11.72 -12.22
C LYS A 181 -1.08 10.94 -11.67
N HIS A 182 -0.97 10.76 -10.35
CA HIS A 182 0.13 9.99 -9.74
C HIS A 182 -0.05 8.50 -10.04
N THR A 183 -1.25 7.97 -9.82
CA THR A 183 -1.57 6.58 -10.11
C THR A 183 -1.45 6.30 -11.61
N ALA A 184 -1.81 7.24 -12.49
CA ALA A 184 -1.57 7.14 -13.93
C ALA A 184 -0.09 7.08 -14.31
N LEU A 185 0.76 7.91 -13.69
CA LEU A 185 2.20 7.91 -13.90
C LEU A 185 2.81 6.55 -13.52
N TRP A 186 2.54 6.08 -12.31
CA TRP A 186 3.08 4.83 -11.80
C TRP A 186 2.49 3.60 -12.48
N TRP A 187 1.23 3.66 -12.91
CA TRP A 187 0.57 2.56 -13.60
C TRP A 187 1.28 2.17 -14.89
N LYS A 188 1.71 3.15 -15.69
CA LYS A 188 2.44 2.87 -16.94
C LYS A 188 3.70 2.04 -16.69
N GLU A 189 4.50 2.45 -15.71
CA GLU A 189 5.74 1.76 -15.34
C GLU A 189 5.49 0.39 -14.70
N LEU A 190 4.40 0.26 -13.94
CA LEU A 190 3.99 -1.01 -13.35
C LEU A 190 3.52 -1.99 -14.43
N GLU A 191 2.73 -1.53 -15.41
CA GLU A 191 2.20 -2.37 -16.48
C GLU A 191 3.32 -2.94 -17.35
N GLU A 192 4.31 -2.13 -17.71
CA GLU A 192 5.50 -2.58 -18.44
C GLU A 192 6.27 -3.64 -17.64
N TRP A 193 6.46 -3.40 -16.34
CA TRP A 193 7.13 -4.35 -15.46
C TRP A 193 6.36 -5.67 -15.32
N LEU A 194 5.02 -5.62 -15.21
CA LEU A 194 4.16 -6.80 -15.16
C LEU A 194 4.29 -7.63 -16.45
N LYS A 195 4.27 -6.98 -17.61
CA LYS A 195 4.49 -7.65 -18.90
C LYS A 195 5.84 -8.37 -18.95
N ALA A 196 6.90 -7.75 -18.42
CA ALA A 196 8.24 -8.36 -18.42
C ALA A 196 8.39 -9.52 -17.41
N ASN A 197 7.73 -9.45 -16.24
CA ASN A 197 8.02 -10.35 -15.12
C ASN A 197 6.94 -11.42 -14.87
N PHE A 198 5.74 -11.23 -15.42
CA PHE A 198 4.58 -12.11 -15.21
C PHE A 198 3.97 -12.66 -16.51
N ALA A 199 4.47 -12.25 -17.70
CA ALA A 199 3.98 -12.81 -18.97
C ALA A 199 4.08 -14.35 -19.01
N GLY A 200 3.03 -14.98 -19.53
CA GLY A 200 2.93 -16.44 -19.67
C GLY A 200 2.58 -17.20 -18.39
N ARG A 201 2.36 -16.53 -17.25
CA ARG A 201 1.91 -17.18 -16.01
C ARG A 201 0.39 -17.12 -15.90
N THR A 202 -0.27 -18.28 -15.83
CA THR A 202 -1.70 -18.38 -15.52
C THR A 202 -1.90 -18.37 -14.01
N PHE A 203 -2.72 -17.43 -13.52
CA PHE A 203 -3.09 -17.34 -12.12
C PHE A 203 -4.51 -17.86 -11.92
N LYS A 204 -4.77 -18.51 -10.78
CA LYS A 204 -6.11 -19.02 -10.47
C LYS A 204 -7.04 -17.84 -10.17
N GLY A 205 -7.77 -17.38 -11.18
CA GLY A 205 -8.90 -16.48 -11.00
C GLY A 205 -9.99 -17.18 -10.18
N GLY A 206 -10.25 -16.68 -8.97
CA GLY A 206 -11.30 -17.22 -8.12
C GLY A 206 -12.68 -16.89 -8.69
N ALA A 207 -13.32 -17.87 -9.33
CA ALA A 207 -14.76 -17.87 -9.54
C ALA A 207 -15.42 -18.40 -8.26
N THR A 208 -16.02 -17.51 -7.47
CA THR A 208 -17.18 -17.79 -6.60
C THR A 208 -17.87 -16.46 -6.29
#